data_AF-R7U557-F1
#
_entry.id   AF-R7U557-F1
#
_cell.length_a   1.000
_cell.length_b   1.000
_cell.length_c   1.000
_cell.angle_alpha   90.00
_cell.angle_beta   90.00
_cell.angle_gamma   90.00
#
_symmetry.space_group_name_H-M   'P 1'
#
loop_
_entity.id
_entity.type
_entity.pdbx_description
1 polymer ?
#
loop_
_entity_poly.entity_id
_entity_poly.type
_entity_poly.pdbx_seq_one_letter_code
_entity_poly.pdbx_strand_id
1 'polypeptide(L)' 'MANLKPPKKPLTPYMRFSKSIWQQVKAANQGMSVCEIGATIGRMWRELGDADKQLYNEEFNQAKVSGTLHWAVLSLNEF' A
#
# COMPACT_ATOMS: atom_id res chain seq x y z
N MET A 1 24.91 15.15 -7.69
CA MET A 1 24.28 13.97 -8.30
C MET A 1 23.07 13.60 -7.47
N ALA A 2 21.87 13.99 -7.90
CA ALA A 2 20.64 13.72 -7.16
C ALA A 2 20.36 12.20 -7.17
N ASN A 3 20.24 11.61 -5.99
CA ASN A 3 19.97 10.20 -5.79
C ASN A 3 18.48 9.94 -6.12
N LEU A 4 18.18 9.80 -7.41
CA LEU A 4 16.85 9.50 -7.93
C LEU A 4 16.49 8.07 -7.55
N LYS A 5 15.96 7.90 -6.34
CA LYS A 5 15.35 6.63 -5.94
C LYS A 5 14.17 6.39 -6.88
N PRO A 6 14.10 5.21 -7.53
CA PRO A 6 13.03 4.94 -8.47
C PRO A 6 11.67 5.12 -7.79
N PRO A 7 10.63 5.52 -8.57
CA PRO A 7 9.26 5.57 -8.11
C PRO A 7 8.96 4.32 -7.30
N LYS A 8 8.64 4.48 -6.01
CA LYS A 8 8.15 3.34 -5.23
C LYS A 8 6.89 2.85 -5.95
N LYS A 9 6.92 1.62 -6.46
CA LYS A 9 5.80 0.98 -7.15
C LYS A 9 4.51 1.25 -6.35
N PRO A 10 3.38 1.52 -7.03
CA PRO A 10 2.12 1.75 -6.32
C PRO A 10 1.89 0.55 -5.39
N LEU A 11 1.71 0.84 -4.11
CA LEU A 11 1.48 -0.18 -3.08
C LEU A 11 0.20 -0.94 -3.43
N THR A 12 0.29 -2.25 -3.57
CA THR A 12 -0.86 -3.12 -3.84
C THR A 12 -1.95 -2.92 -2.77
N PRO A 13 -3.23 -3.24 -3.06
CA PRO A 13 -4.33 -3.11 -2.10
C PRO A 13 -4.01 -3.77 -0.75
N TYR A 14 -3.46 -4.98 -0.79
CA TYR A 14 -3.00 -5.70 0.40
C TYR A 14 -1.89 -4.96 1.16
N MET A 15 -0.87 -4.41 0.47
CA MET A 15 0.20 -3.68 1.16
C MET A 15 -0.26 -2.38 1.79
N ARG A 16 -1.26 -1.70 1.19
CA ARG A 16 -1.90 -0.52 1.77
C ARG A 16 -2.66 -0.88 3.03
N PHE A 17 -3.54 -1.88 2.93
CA PHE A 17 -4.30 -2.40 4.06
C PHE A 17 -3.38 -2.82 5.19
N SER A 18 -2.39 -3.67 4.89
CA SER A 18 -1.39 -4.15 5.84
C SER A 18 -0.70 -3.01 6.55
N LYS A 19 -0.22 -1.99 5.83
CA LYS A 19 0.44 -0.83 6.43
C LYS A 19 -0.49 0.02 7.30
N SER A 20 -1.75 0.17 6.90
CA SER A 20 -2.76 0.95 7.63
C SER A 20 -3.08 0.32 8.99
N ILE A 21 -3.30 -1.00 9.01
CA ILE A 21 -3.66 -1.71 10.24
C ILE A 21 -2.45 -2.21 11.03
N TRP A 22 -1.24 -2.24 10.45
CA TRP A 22 -0.02 -2.73 11.11
C TRP A 22 0.22 -2.06 12.45
N GLN A 23 0.17 -0.73 12.49
CA GLN A 23 0.40 0.03 13.73
C GLN A 23 -0.70 -0.23 14.75
N GLN A 24 -1.95 -0.38 14.31
CA GLN A 24 -3.07 -0.69 15.20
C GLN A 24 -2.94 -2.09 15.80
N VAL A 25 -2.68 -3.11 14.97
CA VAL A 25 -2.51 -4.50 15.42
C VAL A 25 -1.30 -4.61 16.34
N LYS A 26 -0.19 -3.94 16.01
CA LYS A 26 1.01 -3.90 16.87
C LYS A 26 0.75 -3.18 18.20
N ALA A 27 0.01 -2.06 18.19
CA ALA A 27 -0.33 -1.32 19.40
C ALA A 27 -1.31 -2.08 20.30
N ALA A 28 -2.25 -2.82 19.71
CA ALA A 28 -3.18 -3.69 20.43
C ALA A 28 -2.50 -4.97 20.96
N ASN A 29 -1.42 -5.42 20.32
CA ASN A 29 -0.73 -6.66 20.65
C ASN A 29 0.78 -6.42 20.84
N GLN A 30 1.14 -5.63 21.87
CA GLN A 30 2.53 -5.21 22.14
C GLN A 30 3.50 -6.35 22.54
N GLY A 31 3.07 -7.61 22.50
CA GLY A 31 3.91 -8.80 22.72
C GLY A 31 3.98 -9.77 21.54
N MET A 32 3.24 -9.53 20.45
CA MET A 32 3.27 -10.42 19.28
C MET A 32 4.50 -10.17 18.42
N SER A 33 5.06 -11.25 17.87
CA SER A 33 6.14 -11.16 16.90
C SER A 33 5.66 -10.52 15.59
N VAL A 34 6.60 -9.95 14.83
CA VAL A 34 6.34 -9.40 13.48
C VAL A 34 5.68 -10.45 12.58
N CYS A 35 6.04 -11.72 12.73
CA CYS A 35 5.45 -12.83 11.99
C CYS A 35 3.98 -13.04 12.35
N GLU A 36 3.63 -13.04 13.64
CA GLU A 36 2.25 -13.22 14.11
C GLU A 36 1.35 -12.04 13.75
N ILE A 37 1.88 -10.81 13.81
CA ILE A 37 1.20 -9.61 13.34
C ILE A 37 0.90 -9.74 11.84
N GLY A 38 1.89 -10.15 11.04
CA GLY A 38 1.71 -10.39 9.61
C GLY A 38 0.67 -11.46 9.29
N ALA A 39 0.68 -12.58 10.04
CA ALA A 39 -0.32 -13.64 9.89
C ALA A 39 -1.74 -13.16 10.23
N THR A 40 -1.88 -12.34 11.27
CA THR A 40 -3.16 -11.76 11.70
C THR A 40 -3.70 -10.80 10.64
N ILE A 41 -2.86 -9.90 10.12
CA ILE A 41 -3.23 -8.98 9.04
C ILE A 41 -3.63 -9.75 7.77
N GLY A 42 -2.93 -10.84 7.45
CA GLY A 42 -3.28 -11.71 6.32
C GLY A 42 -4.65 -12.37 6.47
N ARG A 43 -5.02 -12.78 7.69
CA ARG A 43 -6.37 -13.28 8.00
C ARG A 43 -7.41 -12.17 7.86
N MET A 44 -7.18 -11.01 8.46
CA MET A 44 -8.09 -9.86 8.36
C MET A 44 -8.32 -9.43 6.90
N TRP A 45 -7.29 -9.48 6.06
CA TRP A 45 -7.43 -9.23 4.61
C TRP A 45 -8.27 -10.30 3.90
N ARG A 46 -8.13 -11.57 4.29
CA ARG A 46 -8.96 -12.66 3.72
C ARG A 46 -10.41 -12.54 4.14
N GLU A 47 -10.66 -12.21 5.39
CA GLU A 47 -11.99 -12.01 5.99
C GLU A 47 -12.65 -10.69 5.56
N LEU A 48 -11.87 -9.73 5.06
CA LEU A 48 -12.40 -8.50 4.48
C LEU A 48 -13.40 -8.82 3.37
N GLY A 49 -14.58 -8.20 3.42
CA GLY A 49 -15.60 -8.36 2.39
C GLY A 49 -15.11 -7.89 1.02
N ASP A 50 -15.73 -8.41 -0.04
CA ASP A 50 -15.41 -8.02 -1.42
C ASP A 50 -15.60 -6.51 -1.66
N ALA A 51 -16.56 -5.89 -0.97
CA ALA A 51 -16.81 -4.45 -1.01
C ALA A 51 -15.64 -3.62 -0.43
N ASP A 52 -15.10 -4.01 0.73
CA ASP A 52 -13.94 -3.33 1.31
C ASP A 52 -12.68 -3.56 0.46
N LYS A 53 -12.50 -4.77 -0.08
CA LYS A 53 -11.41 -5.06 -1.03
C LYS A 53 -11.52 -4.22 -2.30
N GLN A 54 -12.74 -3.95 -2.78
CA GLN A 54 -12.97 -3.05 -3.91
C GLN A 54 -12.52 -1.62 -3.61
N LEU A 55 -12.82 -1.09 -2.42
CA LEU A 55 -12.35 0.25 -2.02
C LEU A 55 -10.82 0.35 -2.08
N TYR A 56 -10.10 -0.63 -1.52
CA TYR A 56 -8.63 -0.65 -1.60
C TYR A 56 -8.11 -0.87 -3.03
N ASN A 57 -8.85 -1.57 -3.89
CA ASN A 57 -8.54 -1.70 -5.32
C ASN A 57 -8.76 -0.40 -6.09
N GLU A 58 -9.83 0.34 -5.80
CA GLU A 58 -10.13 1.62 -6.43
C GLU A 58 -9.09 2.67 -6.04
N GLU A 59 -8.75 2.78 -4.75
CA GLU A 59 -7.65 3.62 -4.28
C GLU A 59 -6.29 3.23 -4.88
N PHE A 60 -6.04 1.92 -5.06
CA PHE A 60 -4.86 1.44 -5.76
C PHE A 60 -4.85 1.90 -7.23
N ASN A 61 -5.99 1.80 -7.92
CA ASN A 61 -6.12 2.20 -9.31
C ASN A 61 -5.94 3.71 -9.47
N GLN A 62 -6.53 4.52 -8.59
CA GLN A 62 -6.35 5.98 -8.57
C GLN A 62 -4.90 6.38 -8.29
N ALA A 63 -4.23 5.73 -7.34
CA ALA A 63 -2.83 6.00 -7.06
C ALA A 63 -1.88 5.52 -8.16
N LYS A 64 -2.23 4.44 -8.88
CA LYS A 64 -1.51 4.01 -10.09
C LYS A 64 -1.59 5.07 -11.17
N VAL A 65 -2.78 5.66 -11.39
CA VAL A 65 -2.99 6.75 -12.35
C VAL A 65 -2.21 8.01 -11.96
N SER A 66 -2.23 8.40 -10.68
CA SER A 66 -1.46 9.56 -10.18
C SER A 66 0.05 9.38 -10.30
N GLY A 67 0.56 8.16 -10.01
CA GLY A 67 1.95 7.81 -10.25
C GLY A 67 2.31 7.97 -11.73
N THR A 68 1.55 7.33 -12.63
CA THR A 68 1.80 7.39 -14.08
C THR A 68 1.77 8.82 -14.64
N LEU A 69 0.87 9.68 -14.18
CA LEU A 69 0.79 11.08 -14.63
C LEU A 69 1.95 11.93 -14.11
N HIS A 70 2.38 11.76 -12.86
CA HIS A 70 3.54 12.49 -12.32
C HIS A 70 4.82 12.16 -13.10
N TRP A 71 5.04 10.89 -13.46
CA TRP A 71 6.20 10.50 -14.27
C TRP A 71 6.09 10.95 -15.72
N ALA A 72 4.89 10.89 -16.32
CA ALA A 72 4.68 11.36 -17.69
C ALA A 72 4.90 12.88 -17.82
N VAL A 73 4.44 13.68 -16.85
CA VAL A 73 4.67 15.13 -16.82
C VAL A 73 6.15 15.46 -16.61
N LEU A 74 6.87 14.69 -15.79
CA LEU A 74 8.32 14.86 -15.61
C LEU A 74 9.13 14.42 -16.86
N SER A 75 8.70 13.37 -17.58
CA SER A 75 9.34 12.95 -18.85
C SER A 75 9.00 13.85 -20.04
N LEU A 76 7.92 14.63 -19.99
CA LEU A 76 7.57 15.61 -21.03
C LEU A 76 8.20 17.00 -20.79
N ASN A 77 8.91 17.19 -19.67
CA ASN A 77 9.69 18.39 -19.38
C ASN A 77 11.20 18.19 -19.62
N GLU A 78 11.57 17.11 -20.31
CA GLU A 78 12.91 16.93 -20.88
C GLU A 78 12.79 17.15 -22.40
N PHE A 79 13.04 18.40 -22.82
CA PHE A 79 13.59 18.66 -24.16
C PHE A 79 14.98 18.02 -24.27
#